data_AF-A0A2W5QV50-F1
#
_entry.id   AF-A0A2W5QV50-F1
#
_cell.length_a   1.000
_cell.length_b   1.000
_cell.length_c   1.000
_cell.angle_alpha   90.00
_cell.angle_beta   90.00
_cell.angle_gamma   90.00
#
_symmetry.space_group_name_H-M   'P 1'
#
loop_
_entity.id
_entity.type
_entity.pdbx_description
1 polymer ?
#
loop_
_entity_poly.entity_id
_entity_poly.type
_entity_poly.pdbx_seq_one_letter_code
_entity_poly.pdbx_strand_id
1 'polypeptide(L)'
;MNTAEDTDNGTVPLTGSVGRVPRAGARAVPPLHVSLITLGVADLERSIRFYEALGLTRRVRKAEGAAFFEAGGVALSLYPRHELAADAGVVPGRAGQFGGFALACNRASRIEVDATLIRAVAAGGRALRPAQATFWGGYSGYVADPDGHAWEVAHNPGFPLGPDGRLSLPE
;
A
#
# COMPACT_ATOMS: atom_id res chain seq x y z
N MET A 1 -52.22 -32.89 62.66
CA MET A 1 -53.44 -33.63 62.28
C MET A 1 -54.10 -32.88 61.14
N ASN A 2 -53.76 -33.21 59.88
CA ASN A 2 -54.71 -33.75 58.90
C ASN A 2 -53.94 -33.98 57.59
N THR A 3 -53.90 -35.23 57.17
CA THR A 3 -53.53 -35.74 55.84
C THR A 3 -54.80 -35.79 55.00
N ALA A 4 -54.74 -35.41 53.72
CA ALA A 4 -55.53 -36.04 52.66
C ALA A 4 -54.98 -35.64 51.28
N GLU A 5 -54.65 -36.66 50.51
CA GLU A 5 -54.26 -36.67 49.09
C GLU A 5 -55.49 -36.49 48.18
N ASP A 6 -55.27 -35.96 46.98
CA ASP A 6 -55.91 -36.28 45.69
C ASP A 6 -55.40 -35.24 44.66
N THR A 7 -55.10 -35.50 43.39
CA THR A 7 -55.21 -36.66 42.50
C THR A 7 -54.25 -36.44 41.32
N ASP A 8 -53.84 -37.55 40.72
CA ASP A 8 -53.08 -37.72 39.47
C ASP A 8 -53.79 -37.15 38.23
N ASN A 9 -53.05 -36.50 37.31
CA ASN A 9 -53.15 -36.82 35.88
C ASN A 9 -52.04 -36.18 35.03
N GLY A 10 -51.40 -37.00 34.20
CA GLY A 10 -50.20 -36.66 33.43
C GLY A 10 -50.38 -35.68 32.27
N THR A 11 -49.25 -35.15 31.77
CA THR A 11 -49.10 -34.56 30.43
C THR A 11 -47.61 -34.54 30.02
N VAL A 12 -47.30 -35.34 28.99
CA VAL A 12 -46.30 -35.20 27.89
C VAL A 12 -44.95 -34.48 28.14
N PRO A 13 -43.78 -35.12 27.83
CA PRO A 13 -42.51 -34.42 27.83
C PRO A 13 -42.40 -33.46 26.63
N LEU A 14 -42.27 -32.17 26.92
CA LEU A 14 -41.98 -31.15 25.93
C LEU A 14 -40.46 -31.00 25.71
N THR A 15 -40.10 -31.15 24.44
CA THR A 15 -39.17 -30.30 23.71
C THR A 15 -37.66 -30.51 23.83
N GLY A 16 -37.10 -30.89 22.68
CA GLY A 16 -36.06 -30.09 22.03
C GLY A 16 -34.65 -30.61 22.23
N SER A 17 -34.17 -31.41 21.28
CA SER A 17 -32.73 -31.48 21.05
C SER A 17 -32.24 -30.05 20.76
N VAL A 18 -31.40 -29.54 21.65
CA VAL A 18 -30.71 -28.27 21.45
C VAL A 18 -29.81 -28.47 20.25
N GLY A 19 -30.28 -28.03 19.08
CA GLY A 19 -29.47 -27.91 17.89
C GLY A 19 -28.24 -27.07 18.24
N ARG A 20 -27.08 -27.71 18.27
CA ARG A 20 -25.80 -27.03 18.48
C ARG A 20 -25.65 -26.03 17.34
N VAL A 21 -25.90 -24.75 17.63
CA VAL A 21 -25.55 -23.64 16.73
C VAL A 21 -24.07 -23.83 16.38
N PRO A 22 -23.70 -23.97 15.09
CA PRO A 22 -22.29 -24.02 14.72
C PRO A 22 -21.69 -22.70 15.22
N ARG A 23 -20.72 -22.78 16.13
CA ARG A 23 -19.88 -21.63 16.44
C ARG A 23 -19.29 -21.20 15.10
N ALA A 24 -19.65 -20.01 14.64
CA ALA A 24 -18.98 -19.36 13.52
C ALA A 24 -17.48 -19.45 13.83
N GLY A 25 -16.75 -20.27 13.07
CA GLY A 25 -15.32 -20.42 13.24
C GLY A 25 -14.73 -19.02 13.21
N ALA A 26 -13.91 -18.67 14.20
CA ALA A 26 -13.20 -17.41 14.22
C ALA A 26 -12.55 -17.24 12.85
N ARG A 27 -13.07 -16.31 12.05
CA ARG A 27 -12.58 -16.08 10.70
C ARG A 27 -11.14 -15.63 10.88
N ALA A 28 -10.20 -16.47 10.45
CA ALA A 28 -8.78 -16.18 10.56
C ALA A 28 -8.53 -14.77 9.99
N VAL A 29 -7.83 -13.94 10.75
CA VAL A 29 -7.46 -12.61 10.29
C VAL A 29 -6.60 -12.80 9.03
N PRO A 30 -6.99 -12.23 7.88
CA PRO A 30 -6.20 -12.37 6.67
C PRO A 30 -4.82 -11.72 6.86
N PRO A 31 -3.79 -12.20 6.15
CA PRO A 31 -2.46 -11.60 6.21
C PRO A 31 -2.49 -10.14 5.76
N LEU A 32 -1.50 -9.36 6.20
CA LEU A 32 -1.33 -7.97 5.79
C LEU A 32 -0.94 -7.91 4.29
N HIS A 33 -1.58 -7.01 3.56
CA HIS A 33 -1.25 -6.70 2.17
C HIS A 33 -1.12 -5.19 1.98
N VAL A 34 -0.13 -4.76 1.21
CA VAL A 34 -0.03 -3.37 0.76
C VAL A 34 -0.78 -3.25 -0.56
N SER A 35 -1.94 -2.59 -0.55
CA SER A 35 -2.75 -2.32 -1.75
C SER A 35 -2.65 -0.88 -2.22
N LEU A 36 -2.42 0.05 -1.29
CA LEU A 36 -2.35 1.48 -1.53
C LEU A 36 -1.23 2.07 -0.68
N ILE A 37 -0.42 2.93 -1.28
CA ILE A 37 0.57 3.76 -0.58
C ILE A 37 0.16 5.21 -0.76
N THR A 38 0.03 5.98 0.33
CA THR A 38 -0.29 7.41 0.28
C THR A 38 0.93 8.25 0.60
N LEU A 39 1.29 9.17 -0.30
CA LEU A 39 2.36 10.12 -0.09
C LEU A 39 1.81 11.49 0.29
N GLY A 40 2.33 12.01 1.41
CA GLY A 40 2.06 13.37 1.86
C GLY A 40 2.84 14.39 1.02
N VAL A 41 2.13 15.20 0.24
CA VAL A 41 2.73 16.21 -0.68
C VAL A 41 2.35 17.63 -0.27
N ALA A 42 3.24 18.60 -0.54
CA ALA A 42 3.00 20.01 -0.20
C ALA A 42 2.14 20.73 -1.25
N ASP A 43 2.28 20.35 -2.53
CA ASP A 43 1.53 20.88 -3.66
C ASP A 43 1.00 19.70 -4.49
N LEU A 44 -0.30 19.44 -4.37
CA LEU A 44 -0.95 18.29 -5.00
C LEU A 44 -0.84 18.34 -6.53
N GLU A 45 -1.05 19.50 -7.13
CA GLU A 45 -1.04 19.66 -8.59
C GLU A 45 0.37 19.53 -9.16
N ARG A 46 1.39 20.05 -8.47
CA ARG A 46 2.80 19.82 -8.84
C ARG A 46 3.14 18.33 -8.83
N SER A 47 2.73 17.63 -7.78
CA SER A 47 3.04 16.20 -7.63
C SER A 47 2.25 15.35 -8.62
N ILE A 48 0.99 15.70 -8.94
CA ILE A 48 0.23 15.06 -10.03
C ILE A 48 0.99 15.14 -11.34
N ARG A 49 1.44 16.34 -11.74
CA ARG A 49 2.20 16.52 -12.99
C ARG A 49 3.48 15.70 -13.01
N PHE A 50 4.19 15.62 -11.88
CA PHE A 50 5.39 14.80 -11.75
C PHE A 50 5.10 13.32 -12.03
N TYR A 51 4.09 12.74 -11.39
CA TYR A 51 3.77 11.33 -11.56
C TYR A 51 3.15 11.00 -12.93
N GLU A 52 2.30 11.88 -13.49
CA GLU A 52 1.82 11.74 -14.87
C GLU A 52 2.99 11.83 -15.87
N ALA A 53 3.96 12.72 -15.65
CA ALA A 53 5.17 12.83 -16.47
C ALA A 53 6.05 11.58 -16.40
N LEU A 54 5.97 10.77 -15.33
CA LEU A 54 6.62 9.46 -15.22
C LEU A 54 5.84 8.32 -15.89
N GLY A 55 4.65 8.61 -16.42
CA GLY A 55 3.81 7.65 -17.13
C GLY A 55 2.78 6.94 -16.24
N LEU A 56 2.60 7.36 -14.99
CA LEU A 56 1.54 6.82 -14.15
C LEU A 56 0.19 7.36 -14.63
N THR A 57 -0.82 6.49 -14.68
CA THR A 57 -2.16 6.87 -15.10
C THR A 57 -2.99 7.30 -13.90
N ARG A 58 -3.33 8.59 -13.84
CA ARG A 58 -4.27 9.11 -12.83
C ARG A 58 -5.66 8.53 -13.07
N ARG A 59 -6.21 7.88 -12.05
CA ARG A 59 -7.59 7.40 -11.95
C ARG A 59 -8.38 8.26 -10.97
N VAL A 60 -9.70 8.02 -10.91
CA VAL A 60 -10.61 8.72 -9.98
C VAL A 60 -10.46 10.25 -10.07
N ARG A 61 -10.44 10.80 -11.30
CA ARG A 61 -10.14 12.23 -11.55
C ARG A 61 -11.12 13.22 -10.88
N LYS A 62 -12.27 12.75 -10.40
CA LYS A 62 -13.28 13.53 -9.67
C LYS A 62 -13.03 13.57 -8.15
N ALA A 63 -12.03 12.86 -7.63
CA ALA A 63 -11.66 12.99 -6.22
C ALA A 63 -11.17 14.41 -5.95
N GLU A 64 -11.78 15.07 -4.97
CA GLU A 64 -11.35 16.37 -4.49
C GLU A 64 -10.29 16.17 -3.38
N GLY A 65 -9.26 17.02 -3.35
CA GLY A 65 -8.23 17.00 -2.31
C GLY A 65 -7.22 15.83 -2.38
N ALA A 66 -7.40 14.85 -3.26
CA ALA A 66 -6.48 13.72 -3.42
C ALA A 66 -6.32 13.28 -4.89
N ALA A 67 -5.26 12.53 -5.18
CA ALA A 67 -5.05 11.92 -6.49
C ALA A 67 -4.62 10.46 -6.36
N PHE A 68 -5.12 9.61 -7.27
CA PHE A 68 -4.87 8.17 -7.25
C PHE A 68 -4.30 7.72 -8.59
N PHE A 69 -3.29 6.85 -8.55
CA PHE A 69 -2.59 6.34 -9.71
C PHE A 69 -2.51 4.82 -9.68
N GLU A 70 -2.65 4.20 -10.83
CA GLU A 70 -2.22 2.82 -11.04
C GLU A 70 -0.69 2.78 -11.05
N ALA A 71 -0.08 1.96 -10.18
CA ALA A 71 1.37 1.82 -10.02
C ALA A 71 1.79 0.33 -10.02
N GLY A 72 1.18 -0.46 -10.90
CA GLY A 72 1.40 -1.91 -10.99
C GLY A 72 0.61 -2.67 -9.94
N GLY A 73 1.30 -3.48 -9.13
CA GLY A 73 0.69 -4.31 -8.08
C GLY A 73 0.05 -3.54 -6.91
N VAL A 74 0.32 -2.24 -6.82
CA VAL A 74 -0.21 -1.32 -5.81
C VAL A 74 -0.78 -0.06 -6.47
N ALA A 75 -1.68 0.62 -5.79
CA ALA A 75 -2.05 1.98 -6.13
C ALA A 75 -1.17 2.99 -5.38
N LEU A 76 -0.89 4.13 -6.00
CA LEU A 76 -0.24 5.27 -5.38
C LEU A 76 -1.26 6.38 -5.18
N SER A 77 -1.40 6.88 -3.96
CA SER A 77 -2.23 8.03 -3.61
C SER A 77 -1.34 9.22 -3.25
N LEU A 78 -1.80 10.42 -3.60
CA LEU A 78 -1.23 11.69 -3.17
C LEU A 78 -2.27 12.42 -2.33
N TYR A 79 -1.84 12.91 -1.17
CA TYR A 79 -2.70 13.65 -0.26
C TYR A 79 -1.92 14.82 0.38
N PRO A 80 -2.51 16.00 0.60
CA PRO A 80 -1.81 17.10 1.25
C PRO A 80 -1.20 16.65 2.58
N ARG A 81 0.10 16.92 2.76
CA ARG A 81 0.89 16.38 3.88
C ARG A 81 0.27 16.65 5.25
N HIS A 82 -0.29 17.84 5.45
CA HIS A 82 -0.90 18.23 6.72
C HIS A 82 -2.21 17.49 6.97
N GLU A 83 -3.01 17.28 5.92
CA GLU A 83 -4.25 16.50 6.01
C GLU A 83 -3.95 15.01 6.24
N LEU A 84 -2.96 14.44 5.55
CA LEU A 84 -2.53 13.05 5.78
C LEU A 84 -2.06 12.84 7.22
N ALA A 85 -1.28 13.77 7.76
CA ALA A 85 -0.81 13.67 9.15
C ALA A 85 -1.98 13.77 10.15
N ALA A 86 -2.93 14.69 9.91
CA ALA A 86 -4.13 14.84 10.72
C ALA A 86 -5.02 13.58 10.67
N ASP A 87 -5.24 13.01 9.49
CA ASP A 87 -6.00 11.77 9.27
C ASP A 87 -5.36 10.57 10.01
N ALA A 88 -4.03 10.48 9.95
CA ALA A 88 -3.28 9.44 10.67
C ALA A 88 -3.14 9.70 12.19
N GLY A 89 -3.58 10.86 12.69
CA GLY A 89 -3.43 11.22 14.11
C GLY A 89 -1.98 11.44 14.55
N VAL A 90 -1.10 11.88 13.63
CA VAL A 90 0.33 12.10 13.89
C VAL A 90 0.75 13.54 13.61
N VAL A 91 1.87 13.97 14.18
CA VAL A 91 2.46 15.28 13.86
C VAL A 91 3.25 15.16 12.55
N PRO A 92 3.04 16.07 11.57
CA PRO A 92 3.79 16.02 10.32
C PRO A 92 5.29 16.21 10.57
N GLY A 93 6.10 15.27 10.07
CA GLY A 93 7.55 15.41 10.05
C GLY A 93 8.03 16.53 9.13
N ARG A 94 9.30 16.93 9.28
CA ARG A 94 9.90 18.01 8.48
C ARG A 94 9.93 17.62 7.00
N ALA A 95 9.41 18.50 6.15
CA ALA A 95 9.45 18.32 4.70
C ALA A 95 10.89 18.16 4.18
N GLY A 96 11.09 17.28 3.19
CA GLY A 96 12.39 17.02 2.58
C GLY A 96 13.37 16.19 3.42
N GLN A 97 13.03 15.81 4.66
CA GLN A 97 13.83 14.85 5.43
C GLN A 97 13.49 13.41 5.05
N PHE A 98 14.49 12.52 5.14
CA PHE A 98 14.30 11.11 4.88
C PHE A 98 13.41 10.46 5.95
N GLY A 99 12.28 9.90 5.52
CA GLY A 99 11.28 9.28 6.40
C GLY A 99 11.58 7.84 6.80
N GLY A 100 12.75 7.28 6.45
CA GLY A 100 13.10 5.89 6.79
C GLY A 100 12.59 4.83 5.81
N PHE A 101 12.09 5.23 4.64
CA PHE A 101 11.63 4.32 3.59
C PHE A 101 11.99 4.82 2.20
N ALA A 102 12.05 3.90 1.24
CA ALA A 102 12.11 4.22 -0.19
C ALA A 102 11.04 3.43 -0.93
N LEU A 103 10.53 4.00 -2.01
CA LEU A 103 9.70 3.30 -2.98
C LEU A 103 10.60 2.74 -4.07
N ALA A 104 10.33 1.52 -4.54
CA ALA A 104 11.19 0.87 -5.52
C ALA A 104 10.46 0.68 -6.85
N CYS A 105 11.18 0.95 -7.94
CA CYS A 105 10.77 0.69 -9.32
C CYS A 105 11.82 -0.20 -9.98
N ASN A 106 11.50 -1.48 -10.15
CA ASN A 106 12.38 -2.40 -10.86
C ASN A 106 12.18 -2.26 -12.38
N ARG A 107 13.27 -2.42 -13.13
CA ARG A 107 13.34 -2.35 -14.58
C ARG A 107 13.97 -3.61 -15.17
N ALA A 108 13.62 -3.90 -16.42
CA ALA A 108 14.10 -5.10 -17.10
C ALA A 108 15.58 -5.00 -17.50
N SER A 109 16.13 -3.78 -17.54
CA SER A 109 17.52 -3.55 -17.94
C SER A 109 18.15 -2.34 -17.24
N ARG A 110 19.49 -2.27 -17.25
CA ARG A 110 20.25 -1.10 -16.74
C ARG A 110 19.95 0.18 -17.52
N ILE A 111 19.74 0.06 -18.83
CA ILE A 111 19.40 1.19 -19.71
C ILE A 111 18.07 1.81 -19.28
N GLU A 112 17.08 0.99 -18.97
CA GLU A 112 15.79 1.47 -18.45
C GLU A 112 15.90 2.12 -17.08
N VAL A 113 16.83 1.67 -16.22
CA VAL A 113 17.13 2.33 -14.94
C VAL A 113 17.60 3.76 -15.19
N ASP A 114 18.62 3.93 -16.04
CA ASP A 114 19.18 5.23 -16.37
C ASP A 114 18.12 6.14 -17.00
N ALA A 115 17.37 5.63 -17.99
CA ALA A 115 16.32 6.38 -18.66
C ALA A 115 15.20 6.83 -17.70
N THR A 116 14.81 5.98 -16.75
CA THR A 116 13.78 6.32 -15.75
C THR A 116 14.28 7.42 -14.82
N LEU A 117 15.53 7.34 -14.35
CA LEU A 117 16.13 8.37 -13.48
C LEU A 117 16.25 9.71 -14.19
N ILE A 118 16.72 9.72 -15.45
CA ILE A 118 16.80 10.93 -16.29
C ILE A 118 15.41 11.56 -16.45
N ARG A 119 14.40 10.74 -16.78
CA ARG A 119 13.02 11.21 -16.93
C ARG A 119 12.47 11.81 -15.62
N ALA A 120 12.75 11.20 -14.48
CA ALA A 120 12.33 11.69 -13.18
C ALA A 120 12.98 13.04 -12.84
N VAL A 121 14.27 13.20 -13.10
CA VAL A 121 14.95 14.49 -12.90
C VAL A 121 14.37 15.56 -13.83
N ALA A 122 14.14 15.23 -15.11
CA ALA A 122 13.55 16.15 -16.08
C ALA A 122 12.11 16.58 -15.69
N ALA A 123 11.36 15.72 -14.98
CA ALA A 123 10.03 16.01 -14.48
C ALA A 123 10.01 16.89 -13.20
N GLY A 124 11.17 17.29 -12.67
CA GLY A 124 11.30 18.09 -11.45
C GLY A 124 11.71 17.29 -10.21
N GLY A 125 12.08 16.02 -10.37
CA GLY A 125 12.72 15.24 -9.32
C GLY A 125 14.16 15.67 -9.07
N ARG A 126 14.69 15.33 -7.89
CA ARG A 126 16.07 15.64 -7.50
C ARG A 126 16.90 14.37 -7.44
N ALA A 127 17.98 14.30 -8.22
CA ALA A 127 18.92 13.19 -8.14
C ALA A 127 19.48 13.06 -6.70
N LEU A 128 19.43 11.85 -6.14
CA LEU A 128 19.98 11.54 -4.82
C LEU A 128 21.29 10.76 -4.95
N ARG A 129 21.28 9.73 -5.81
CA ARG A 129 22.43 8.89 -6.08
C ARG A 129 22.40 8.47 -7.56
N PRO A 130 23.48 8.66 -8.32
CA PRO A 130 23.56 8.13 -9.68
C PRO A 130 23.44 6.60 -9.67
N ALA A 131 22.97 6.04 -10.79
CA ALA A 131 22.90 4.60 -10.91
C ALA A 131 24.30 3.99 -10.99
N GLN A 132 24.49 2.87 -10.29
CA GLN A 132 25.75 2.14 -10.23
C GLN A 132 25.49 0.68 -9.90
N ALA A 133 26.51 -0.15 -10.13
CA ALA A 133 26.48 -1.54 -9.67
C ALA A 133 26.32 -1.59 -8.14
N THR A 134 25.54 -2.57 -7.67
CA THR A 134 25.24 -2.77 -6.25
C THR A 134 25.94 -4.01 -5.71
N PHE A 135 26.16 -4.05 -4.40
CA PHE A 135 26.83 -5.18 -3.74
C PHE A 135 26.05 -6.50 -3.85
N TRP A 136 24.72 -6.42 -4.04
CA TRP A 136 23.83 -7.55 -4.24
C TRP A 136 23.74 -8.02 -5.70
N GLY A 137 24.60 -7.50 -6.58
CA GLY A 137 24.77 -8.02 -7.94
C GLY A 137 23.85 -7.40 -9.01
N GLY A 138 23.15 -6.30 -8.71
CA GLY A 138 22.38 -5.56 -9.71
C GLY A 138 22.87 -4.15 -9.95
N TYR A 139 21.95 -3.27 -10.34
CA TYR A 139 22.24 -1.90 -10.76
C TYR A 139 21.12 -0.99 -10.30
N SER A 140 21.40 0.02 -9.47
CA SER A 140 20.36 0.93 -9.00
C SER A 140 20.87 2.33 -8.76
N GLY A 141 19.95 3.30 -8.83
CA GLY A 141 20.14 4.70 -8.46
C GLY A 141 18.94 5.23 -7.69
N TYR A 142 19.04 6.45 -7.18
CA TYR A 142 17.97 7.08 -6.42
C TYR A 142 17.65 8.49 -6.91
N VAL A 143 16.36 8.80 -6.94
CA VAL A 143 15.80 10.13 -7.18
C VAL A 143 14.77 10.44 -6.10
N ALA A 144 14.69 11.68 -5.65
CA ALA A 144 13.59 12.17 -4.83
C ALA A 144 12.54 12.80 -5.73
N ASP A 145 11.27 12.58 -5.41
CA ASP A 145 10.18 13.38 -5.96
C ASP A 145 10.25 14.85 -5.48
N PRO A 146 9.35 15.75 -5.95
CA PRO A 146 9.36 17.15 -5.55
C PRO A 146 9.19 17.41 -4.04
N ASP A 147 8.72 16.43 -3.27
CA ASP A 147 8.47 16.51 -1.82
C ASP A 147 9.53 15.78 -0.98
N GLY A 148 10.52 15.17 -1.63
CA GLY A 148 11.65 14.49 -1.00
C GLY A 148 11.45 12.99 -0.80
N HIS A 149 10.36 12.40 -1.30
CA HIS A 149 10.11 10.97 -1.19
C HIS A 149 11.13 10.21 -2.06
N ALA A 150 11.92 9.34 -1.44
CA ALA A 150 12.99 8.63 -2.11
C ALA A 150 12.44 7.48 -2.98
N TRP A 151 12.83 7.47 -4.24
CA TRP A 151 12.58 6.40 -5.20
C TRP A 151 13.90 5.72 -5.57
N GLU A 152 13.99 4.42 -5.32
CA GLU A 152 14.98 3.55 -5.93
C GLU A 152 14.51 3.13 -7.32
N VAL A 153 15.36 3.30 -8.32
CA VAL A 153 15.16 2.65 -9.61
C VAL A 153 16.25 1.60 -9.76
N ALA A 154 15.85 0.36 -9.93
CA ALA A 154 16.76 -0.79 -9.88
C ALA A 154 16.55 -1.74 -11.04
N HIS A 155 17.62 -2.40 -11.46
CA HIS A 155 17.58 -3.64 -12.21
C HIS A 155 18.13 -4.73 -11.29
N ASN A 156 17.26 -5.64 -10.88
CA ASN A 156 17.62 -6.76 -10.02
C ASN A 156 17.30 -8.09 -10.73
N PRO A 157 18.32 -8.81 -11.26
CA PRO A 157 18.13 -10.06 -11.98
C PRO A 157 17.49 -11.20 -11.15
N GLY A 158 17.62 -11.16 -9.82
CA GLY A 158 17.04 -12.19 -8.95
C GLY A 158 15.55 -11.99 -8.66
N PHE A 159 14.99 -10.85 -9.06
CA PHE A 159 13.67 -10.35 -8.66
C PHE A 159 12.79 -10.18 -9.90
N PRO A 160 12.25 -11.29 -10.46
CA PRO A 160 11.50 -11.26 -11.71
C PRO A 160 10.21 -10.47 -11.57
N LEU A 161 9.87 -9.73 -12.62
CA LEU A 161 8.65 -8.94 -12.73
C LEU A 161 7.61 -9.66 -13.57
N GLY A 162 6.38 -9.72 -13.07
CA GLY A 162 5.21 -10.11 -13.85
C GLY A 162 4.81 -9.05 -14.88
N PRO A 163 3.93 -9.39 -15.83
CA PRO A 163 3.47 -8.47 -16.88
C PRO A 163 2.68 -7.27 -16.35
N ASP A 164 2.13 -7.37 -15.13
CA ASP A 164 1.44 -6.29 -14.42
C ASP A 164 2.40 -5.46 -13.53
N GLY A 165 3.70 -5.71 -13.62
CA GLY A 165 4.73 -5.05 -12.81
C GLY A 165 4.83 -5.58 -11.38
N ARG A 166 4.12 -6.65 -11.02
CA ARG A 166 4.28 -7.29 -9.71
C ARG A 166 5.63 -7.96 -9.59
N LEU A 167 6.26 -7.76 -8.44
CA LEU A 167 7.47 -8.45 -8.05
C LEU A 167 7.13 -9.77 -7.36
N SER A 168 7.76 -10.86 -7.81
CA SER A 168 7.76 -12.13 -7.08
C SER A 168 9.12 -12.30 -6.39
N LEU A 169 9.11 -12.52 -5.08
CA LEU A 169 10.33 -12.82 -4.34
C LEU A 169 10.66 -14.31 -4.50
N PRO A 170 11.92 -14.66 -4.78
CA PRO A 170 12.37 -16.05 -4.72
C PRO A 170 12.30 -16.58 -3.28
N GLU A 171 12.20 -17.90 -3.13
CA GLU A 171 12.33 -18.59 -1.83
C GLU A 171 13.72 -18.43 -1.22
#